data_AF-A0A5N6ZEX6-F1
#
_entry.id   AF-A0A5N6ZEX6-F1
#
_cell.length_a   1.000
_cell.length_b   1.000
_cell.length_c   1.000
_cell.angle_alpha   90.00
_cell.angle_beta   90.00
_cell.angle_gamma   90.00
#
_symmetry.space_group_name_H-M   'P 1'
#
loop_
_entity.id
_entity.type
_entity.pdbx_description
1 polymer ?
#
loop_
_entity_poly.entity_id
_entity_poly.type
_entity_poly.pdbx_seq_one_letter_code
_entity_poly.pdbx_strand_id
1 'polypeptide(L)'
;MVLWLILLLRGGSRVRCVAKTFSDFSIEEAEAMIRMAGLNPAIFSAHEVQRQLDPFLVEARAIEHIERFCPVSRRIYFPRYLGVITDIKRHEYHSSCILRRRAVVLEAIFPKLRSRRILAQTNTHHDSLIQEFRERLQIDILNISPFEKDWYTSLFSNRLRQITTLHDIGITHGDVRDDHFRLPEDYYDTVLYDFSASYTFSPSMPCNKRRRRPLLTVAKLERQQLHRIILNRAKKFDFRHHLAEDSHSDLDTVEKLCFETSEKDEEILELIVFKVANRPDEFKMPSLASLFPFLESIRPKEHPTWHIIRARCLPRYTYAWAIQDMSNTKLISLDGESFVDMEKSDMHGETCVLILFPRSWDKNEVRERLAVVCGQVKSSDETGIIISQSEFQKM
;
A
#
# COMPACT_ATOMS: atom_id res chain seq x y z
N MET A 1 20.48 -5.02 6.98
CA MET A 1 20.88 -5.61 5.68
C MET A 1 19.75 -6.52 5.24
N VAL A 2 19.43 -6.53 3.95
CA VAL A 2 18.38 -7.39 3.38
C VAL A 2 19.04 -8.42 2.48
N LEU A 3 18.75 -9.69 2.70
CA LEU A 3 19.16 -10.80 1.86
C LEU A 3 18.02 -11.17 0.90
N TRP A 4 18.35 -11.42 -0.35
CA TRP A 4 17.39 -11.93 -1.34
C TRP A 4 17.46 -13.45 -1.39
N LEU A 5 16.32 -14.10 -1.19
CA LEU A 5 16.23 -15.55 -1.08
C LEU A 5 15.22 -16.10 -2.10
N ILE A 6 15.41 -17.38 -2.44
CA ILE A 6 14.45 -18.16 -3.21
C ILE A 6 14.00 -19.31 -2.32
N LEU A 7 12.74 -19.28 -1.89
CA LEU A 7 12.12 -20.38 -1.16
C LEU A 7 11.58 -21.41 -2.13
N LEU A 8 11.94 -22.67 -1.90
CA LEU A 8 11.34 -23.82 -2.55
C LEU A 8 10.18 -24.30 -1.68
N LEU A 9 8.96 -24.09 -2.15
CA LEU A 9 7.76 -24.58 -1.48
C LEU A 9 7.61 -26.10 -1.69
N ARG A 10 6.92 -26.77 -0.76
CA ARG A 10 6.50 -28.17 -0.92
C ARG A 10 5.60 -28.24 -2.16
N GLY A 11 6.10 -28.81 -3.25
CA GLY A 11 5.47 -28.79 -4.57
C GLY A 11 6.36 -28.26 -5.71
N GLY A 12 7.59 -27.80 -5.41
CA GLY A 12 8.57 -27.39 -6.41
C GLY A 12 8.46 -25.92 -6.86
N SER A 13 7.39 -25.22 -6.46
CA SER A 13 7.22 -23.79 -6.71
C SER A 13 8.30 -22.97 -6.03
N ARG A 14 8.88 -22.02 -6.77
CA ARG A 14 9.90 -21.10 -6.28
C ARG A 14 9.29 -19.74 -6.01
N VAL A 15 9.45 -19.25 -4.79
CA VAL A 15 8.99 -17.91 -4.38
C VAL A 15 10.20 -17.06 -4.02
N ARG A 16 10.31 -15.87 -4.62
CA ARG A 16 11.29 -14.87 -4.20
C ARG A 16 10.82 -14.22 -2.91
N CYS A 17 11.70 -14.15 -1.92
CA CYS A 17 11.45 -13.47 -0.67
C CYS A 17 12.66 -12.65 -0.24
N VAL A 18 12.46 -11.84 0.78
CA VAL A 18 13.51 -11.04 1.40
C VAL A 18 13.67 -11.45 2.85
N ALA A 19 14.92 -11.56 3.31
CA ALA A 19 15.26 -11.80 4.71
C ALA A 19 15.93 -10.55 5.27
N LYS A 20 15.22 -9.81 6.11
CA LYS A 20 15.74 -8.65 6.83
C LYS A 20 16.54 -9.13 8.02
N THR A 21 17.84 -8.82 8.04
CA THR A 21 18.77 -9.29 9.08
C THR A 21 19.05 -8.21 10.11
N PHE A 22 19.15 -8.61 11.37
CA PHE A 22 19.29 -7.71 12.52
C PHE A 22 20.63 -7.93 13.22
N SER A 23 21.17 -6.86 13.77
CA SER A 23 22.27 -6.99 14.73
C SER A 23 21.74 -7.62 16.02
N ASP A 24 22.62 -8.29 16.76
CA ASP A 24 22.26 -8.77 18.09
C ASP A 24 22.09 -7.57 19.04
N PHE A 25 21.03 -7.61 19.85
CA PHE A 25 20.79 -6.62 20.91
C PHE A 25 21.29 -7.21 22.23
N SER A 26 22.37 -6.67 22.78
CA SER A 26 23.08 -7.28 23.90
C SER A 26 22.43 -6.98 25.26
N ILE A 27 22.81 -7.74 26.28
CA ILE A 27 22.36 -7.49 27.66
C ILE A 27 22.91 -6.14 28.15
N GLU A 28 24.15 -5.83 27.79
CA GLU A 28 24.81 -4.56 28.14
C GLU A 28 24.07 -3.36 27.53
N GLU A 29 23.60 -3.48 26.28
CA GLU A 29 22.76 -2.47 25.64
C GLU A 29 21.41 -2.33 26.37
N ALA A 30 20.79 -3.43 26.77
CA ALA A 30 19.55 -3.41 27.55
C ALA A 30 19.74 -2.73 28.93
N GLU A 31 20.83 -3.02 29.64
CA GLU A 31 21.18 -2.35 30.89
C GLU A 31 21.44 -0.85 30.69
N ALA A 32 22.16 -0.48 29.62
CA ALA A 32 22.38 0.92 29.27
C ALA A 32 21.04 1.64 29.03
N MET A 33 20.09 0.98 28.37
CA MET A 33 18.74 1.52 28.18
C MET A 33 17.98 1.69 29.50
N ILE A 34 18.07 0.73 30.43
CA ILE A 34 17.46 0.86 31.77
C ILE A 34 17.99 2.11 32.47
N ARG A 35 19.33 2.30 32.47
CA ARG A 35 19.99 3.46 33.08
C ARG A 35 19.56 4.77 32.41
N MET A 36 19.62 4.84 31.07
CA MET A 36 19.28 6.06 30.32
C MET A 36 17.80 6.45 30.42
N ALA A 37 16.90 5.48 30.53
CA ALA A 37 15.47 5.70 30.62
C ALA A 37 14.99 5.95 32.06
N GLY A 38 15.86 5.82 33.07
CA GLY A 38 15.51 5.96 34.48
C GLY A 38 14.53 4.88 34.95
N LEU A 39 14.58 3.69 34.35
CA LEU A 39 13.72 2.56 34.71
C LEU A 39 14.22 1.93 36.01
N ASN A 40 13.32 1.53 36.91
CA ASN A 40 13.69 0.89 38.17
C ASN A 40 14.26 -0.53 37.90
N PRO A 41 15.54 -0.79 38.18
CA PRO A 41 16.15 -2.11 37.94
C PRO A 41 15.54 -3.24 38.78
N ALA A 42 14.86 -2.91 39.89
CA ALA A 42 14.13 -3.89 40.69
C ALA A 42 12.82 -4.36 40.02
N ILE A 43 12.32 -3.61 39.03
CA ILE A 43 11.09 -3.92 38.28
C ILE A 43 11.43 -4.44 36.88
N PHE A 44 12.49 -3.91 36.25
CA PHE A 44 12.89 -4.24 34.89
C PHE A 44 14.24 -4.96 34.89
N SER A 45 14.24 -6.25 34.55
CA SER A 45 15.47 -6.99 34.32
C SER A 45 16.04 -6.68 32.94
N ALA A 46 17.38 -6.74 32.81
CA ALA A 46 18.04 -6.55 31.52
C ALA A 46 17.57 -7.58 30.48
N HIS A 47 17.32 -8.82 30.88
CA HIS A 47 16.74 -9.86 30.02
C HIS A 47 15.35 -9.50 29.50
N GLU A 48 14.48 -8.95 30.36
CA GLU A 48 13.15 -8.52 29.92
C GLU A 48 13.25 -7.36 28.93
N VAL A 49 14.09 -6.37 29.22
CA VAL A 49 14.32 -5.23 28.33
C VAL A 49 14.91 -5.69 27.00
N GLN A 50 15.88 -6.61 27.02
CA GLN A 50 16.43 -7.23 25.82
C GLN A 50 15.33 -7.89 24.98
N ARG A 51 14.53 -8.78 25.59
CA ARG A 51 13.42 -9.48 24.92
C ARG A 51 12.39 -8.54 24.29
N GLN A 52 12.23 -7.35 24.87
CA GLN A 52 11.17 -6.41 24.51
C GLN A 52 11.64 -5.34 23.51
N LEU A 53 12.94 -5.05 23.48
CA LEU A 53 13.51 -3.99 22.64
C LEU A 53 14.45 -4.52 21.56
N ASP A 54 14.76 -5.81 21.54
CA ASP A 54 15.50 -6.44 20.45
C ASP A 54 14.74 -6.23 19.12
N PRO A 55 15.33 -5.51 18.14
CA PRO A 55 14.66 -5.18 16.89
C PRO A 55 14.17 -6.39 16.09
N PHE A 56 14.87 -7.53 16.16
CA PHE A 56 14.43 -8.78 15.53
C PHE A 56 13.14 -9.29 16.17
N LEU A 57 13.11 -9.34 17.50
CA LEU A 57 11.93 -9.82 18.24
C LEU A 57 10.75 -8.86 18.12
N VAL A 58 11.02 -7.56 18.08
CA VAL A 58 10.00 -6.51 17.88
C VAL A 58 9.33 -6.66 16.52
N GLU A 59 10.11 -6.74 15.45
CA GLU A 59 9.57 -6.86 14.10
C GLU A 59 8.87 -8.20 13.87
N ALA A 60 9.47 -9.31 14.32
CA ALA A 60 8.84 -10.63 14.22
C ALA A 60 7.49 -10.66 14.96
N ARG A 61 7.44 -10.14 16.19
CA ARG A 61 6.20 -10.11 16.99
C ARG A 61 5.12 -9.25 16.34
N ALA A 62 5.47 -8.07 15.83
CA ALA A 62 4.51 -7.19 15.19
C ALA A 62 3.89 -7.86 13.95
N ILE A 63 4.72 -8.47 13.10
CA ILE A 63 4.26 -9.13 11.88
C ILE A 63 3.46 -10.41 12.17
N GLU A 64 3.90 -11.23 13.14
CA GLU A 64 3.11 -12.39 13.59
C GLU A 64 1.76 -11.97 14.18
N HIS A 65 1.72 -10.87 14.91
CA HIS A 65 0.48 -10.33 15.48
C HIS A 65 -0.46 -9.79 14.39
N ILE A 66 0.10 -9.14 13.35
CA ILE A 66 -0.66 -8.77 12.14
C ILE A 66 -1.27 -10.01 11.50
N GLU A 67 -0.47 -11.05 11.23
CA GLU A 67 -0.98 -12.29 10.61
C GLU A 67 -2.06 -12.98 11.44
N ARG A 68 -1.98 -12.90 12.77
CA ARG A 68 -2.92 -13.58 13.66
C ARG A 68 -4.22 -12.81 13.88
N PHE A 69 -4.15 -11.49 14.00
CA PHE A 69 -5.28 -10.68 14.47
C PHE A 69 -5.83 -9.69 13.43
N CYS A 70 -5.08 -9.41 12.35
CA CYS A 70 -5.56 -8.54 11.28
C CYS A 70 -6.57 -9.29 10.40
N PRO A 71 -7.74 -8.69 10.10
CA PRO A 71 -8.68 -9.23 9.12
C PRO A 71 -8.00 -9.47 7.76
N VAL A 72 -8.36 -10.55 7.07
CA VAL A 72 -7.72 -10.96 5.80
C VAL A 72 -7.71 -9.83 4.76
N SER A 73 -8.81 -9.08 4.66
CA SER A 73 -8.93 -7.92 3.76
C SER A 73 -7.91 -6.81 4.05
N ARG A 74 -7.50 -6.62 5.30
CA ARG A 74 -6.59 -5.55 5.70
C ARG A 74 -5.13 -5.98 5.76
N ARG A 75 -4.82 -7.28 5.63
CA ARG A 75 -3.43 -7.77 5.59
C ARG A 75 -2.65 -7.28 4.38
N ILE A 76 -3.36 -6.94 3.29
CA ILE A 76 -2.78 -6.33 2.08
C ILE A 76 -1.95 -5.07 2.39
N TYR A 77 -2.24 -4.38 3.50
CA TYR A 77 -1.52 -3.19 3.94
C TYR A 77 -0.07 -3.45 4.35
N PHE A 78 0.31 -4.71 4.57
CA PHE A 78 1.59 -5.10 5.15
C PHE A 78 2.29 -6.15 4.28
N PRO A 79 3.63 -6.28 4.36
CA PRO A 79 4.34 -7.39 3.75
C PRO A 79 3.85 -8.72 4.32
N ARG A 80 3.52 -9.68 3.44
CA ARG A 80 3.21 -11.06 3.83
C ARG A 80 4.38 -11.70 4.59
N TYR A 81 4.06 -12.30 5.72
CA TYR A 81 5.03 -13.01 6.56
C TYR A 81 5.35 -14.42 6.03
N LEU A 82 6.62 -14.79 6.03
CA LEU A 82 7.09 -16.11 5.59
C LEU A 82 7.90 -16.85 6.67
N GLY A 83 8.07 -16.27 7.86
CA GLY A 83 8.75 -16.88 9.00
C GLY A 83 10.02 -16.16 9.43
N VAL A 84 10.83 -16.83 10.24
CA VAL A 84 12.12 -16.33 10.74
C VAL A 84 13.23 -17.35 10.49
N ILE A 85 14.46 -16.85 10.43
CA ILE A 85 15.69 -17.64 10.46
C ILE A 85 16.46 -17.18 11.72
N THR A 86 16.98 -18.11 12.52
CA THR A 86 17.62 -17.78 13.81
C THR A 86 19.09 -18.20 13.91
N ASP A 87 19.58 -18.95 12.93
CA ASP A 87 20.87 -19.64 12.97
C ASP A 87 21.69 -19.47 11.68
N ILE A 88 21.65 -18.29 11.05
CA ILE A 88 22.40 -18.05 9.82
C ILE A 88 23.91 -18.19 10.08
N LYS A 89 24.56 -19.05 9.30
CA LYS A 89 25.96 -19.47 9.49
C LYS A 89 26.91 -18.57 8.72
N ARG A 90 28.15 -18.44 9.22
CA ARG A 90 29.17 -17.56 8.62
C ARG A 90 29.47 -17.88 7.14
N HIS A 91 29.45 -19.16 6.75
CA HIS A 91 29.71 -19.55 5.37
C HIS A 91 28.58 -19.19 4.40
N GLU A 92 27.38 -18.89 4.91
CA GLU A 92 26.24 -18.37 4.12
C GLU A 92 26.34 -16.85 3.91
N TYR A 93 27.29 -16.19 4.57
CA TYR A 93 27.58 -14.77 4.47
C TYR A 93 28.80 -14.50 3.61
N HIS A 94 28.76 -13.41 2.85
CA HIS A 94 29.98 -12.85 2.28
C HIS A 94 30.94 -12.42 3.40
N SER A 95 32.24 -12.67 3.23
CA SER A 95 33.25 -12.45 4.26
C SER A 95 33.40 -10.98 4.68
N SER A 96 33.04 -10.04 3.82
CA SER A 96 33.04 -8.59 4.15
C SER A 96 31.86 -8.13 5.01
N CYS A 97 30.81 -8.95 5.17
CA CYS A 97 29.62 -8.57 5.93
C CYS A 97 29.78 -8.90 7.41
N ILE A 98 29.19 -8.09 8.29
CA ILE A 98 29.02 -8.44 9.71
C ILE A 98 28.01 -9.58 9.80
N LEU A 99 28.37 -10.66 10.51
CA LEU A 99 27.49 -11.79 10.72
C LEU A 99 26.26 -11.36 11.53
N ARG A 100 25.08 -11.61 10.99
CA ARG A 100 23.79 -11.36 11.64
C ARG A 100 23.02 -12.67 11.67
N ARG A 101 22.91 -13.32 12.83
CA ARG A 101 22.44 -14.71 12.89
C ARG A 101 20.93 -14.86 12.64
N ARG A 102 20.20 -13.75 12.71
CA ARG A 102 18.73 -13.75 12.77
C ARG A 102 18.14 -12.86 11.67
N ALA A 103 17.07 -13.34 11.07
CA ALA A 103 16.33 -12.61 10.05
C ALA A 103 14.83 -12.88 10.09
N VAL A 104 14.06 -11.84 9.76
CA VAL A 104 12.62 -11.94 9.47
C VAL A 104 12.45 -12.10 7.96
N VAL A 105 11.72 -13.12 7.54
CA VAL A 105 11.49 -13.46 6.12
C VAL A 105 10.12 -12.95 5.70
N LEU A 106 10.10 -12.11 4.66
CA LEU A 106 8.92 -11.41 4.15
C LEU A 106 8.80 -11.61 2.64
N GLU A 107 7.61 -11.37 2.10
CA GLU A 107 7.44 -11.30 0.65
C GLU A 107 8.41 -10.30 0.00
N ALA A 108 8.86 -10.63 -1.21
CA ALA A 108 9.70 -9.73 -1.98
C ALA A 108 8.85 -8.63 -2.64
N ILE A 109 9.09 -7.38 -2.25
CA ILE A 109 8.43 -6.20 -2.82
C ILE A 109 9.40 -5.54 -3.81
N PHE A 110 8.88 -5.16 -4.96
CA PHE A 110 9.61 -4.50 -6.05
C PHE A 110 8.92 -3.19 -6.43
N PRO A 111 9.66 -2.17 -6.94
CA PRO A 111 9.10 -0.93 -7.45
C PRO A 111 8.44 -1.16 -8.82
N LYS A 112 7.41 -2.01 -8.85
CA LYS A 112 6.70 -2.50 -10.04
C LYS A 112 5.24 -2.75 -9.67
N LEU A 113 4.35 -2.65 -10.65
CA LEU A 113 2.90 -2.83 -10.45
C LEU A 113 2.51 -4.14 -9.76
N ARG A 114 3.24 -5.23 -10.01
CA ARG A 114 2.98 -6.52 -9.35
C ARG A 114 3.05 -6.46 -7.81
N SER A 115 3.78 -5.50 -7.24
CA SER A 115 3.88 -5.32 -5.78
C SER A 115 3.01 -4.16 -5.28
N ARG A 116 2.32 -3.45 -6.17
CA ARG A 116 1.36 -2.41 -5.79
C ARG A 116 0.09 -3.04 -5.26
N ARG A 117 -0.54 -2.32 -4.34
CA ARG A 117 -1.79 -2.70 -3.69
C ARG A 117 -2.85 -1.69 -4.10
N ILE A 118 -3.95 -2.18 -4.66
CA ILE A 118 -5.12 -1.36 -4.91
C ILE A 118 -5.92 -1.31 -3.62
N LEU A 119 -6.17 -0.10 -3.14
CA LEU A 119 -6.96 0.13 -1.94
C LEU A 119 -8.26 0.82 -2.31
N ALA A 120 -9.38 0.42 -1.72
CA ALA A 120 -10.69 0.97 -2.02
C ALA A 120 -10.78 2.45 -1.63
N GLN A 121 -11.57 3.20 -2.38
CA GLN A 121 -11.98 4.54 -2.03
C GLN A 121 -12.92 4.45 -0.82
N THR A 122 -12.59 5.21 0.23
CA THR A 122 -13.47 5.38 1.38
C THR A 122 -14.36 6.60 1.18
N ASN A 123 -15.56 6.58 1.77
CA ASN A 123 -16.39 7.77 1.89
C ASN A 123 -15.72 8.77 2.84
N THR A 124 -14.85 9.60 2.28
CA THR A 124 -14.05 10.59 3.00
C THR A 124 -14.91 11.66 3.69
N HIS A 125 -16.18 11.80 3.31
CA HIS A 125 -17.10 12.81 3.85
C HIS A 125 -17.48 12.60 5.32
N HIS A 126 -17.34 11.39 5.85
CA HIS A 126 -17.71 11.08 7.24
C HIS A 126 -16.51 11.01 8.20
N ASP A 127 -15.28 11.06 7.69
CA ASP A 127 -14.08 11.02 8.52
C ASP A 127 -13.58 12.44 8.77
N SER A 128 -13.72 12.90 10.01
CA SER A 128 -13.31 14.25 10.42
C SER A 128 -11.83 14.51 10.21
N LEU A 129 -10.97 13.50 10.34
CA LEU A 129 -9.52 13.66 10.14
C LEU A 129 -9.18 13.90 8.67
N ILE A 130 -9.92 13.27 7.75
CA ILE A 130 -9.71 13.44 6.31
C ILE A 130 -10.22 14.81 5.87
N GLN A 131 -11.34 15.27 6.41
CA GLN A 131 -11.85 16.63 6.15
C GLN A 131 -10.91 17.70 6.68
N GLU A 132 -10.43 17.56 7.93
CA GLU A 132 -9.44 18.47 8.51
C GLU A 132 -8.18 18.56 7.63
N PHE A 133 -7.68 17.41 7.16
CA PHE A 133 -6.52 17.37 6.26
C PHE A 133 -6.80 18.09 4.93
N ARG A 134 -7.98 17.84 4.33
CA ARG A 134 -8.39 18.45 3.06
C ARG A 134 -8.56 19.96 3.16
N GLU A 135 -9.10 20.46 4.27
CA GLU A 135 -9.19 21.89 4.58
C GLU A 135 -7.81 22.51 4.74
N ARG A 136 -6.93 21.82 5.46
CA ARG A 136 -5.57 22.31 5.71
C ARG A 136 -4.71 22.35 4.45
N LEU A 137 -4.90 21.43 3.50
CA LEU A 137 -4.31 21.54 2.16
C LEU A 137 -4.72 22.86 1.47
N GLN A 138 -5.99 23.24 1.59
CA GLN A 138 -6.52 24.47 0.98
C GLN A 138 -5.96 25.75 1.65
N ILE A 139 -5.80 25.72 2.97
CA ILE A 139 -5.34 26.86 3.76
C ILE A 139 -3.82 27.04 3.64
N ASP A 140 -3.06 25.95 3.76
CA ASP A 140 -1.61 26.00 3.88
C ASP A 140 -0.90 26.07 2.51
N ILE A 141 -1.60 25.80 1.39
CA ILE A 141 -1.02 25.70 0.05
C ILE A 141 -1.84 26.52 -0.93
N LEU A 142 -1.38 27.74 -1.21
CA LEU A 142 -2.11 28.73 -2.00
C LEU A 142 -2.41 28.29 -3.45
N ASN A 143 -1.53 27.51 -4.08
CA ASN A 143 -1.64 27.12 -5.48
C ASN A 143 -1.88 25.61 -5.65
N ILE A 144 -2.60 24.94 -4.74
CA ILE A 144 -2.93 23.53 -4.91
C ILE A 144 -4.10 23.36 -5.88
N SER A 145 -3.95 22.51 -6.90
CA SER A 145 -5.03 22.25 -7.84
C SER A 145 -6.11 21.33 -7.22
N PRO A 146 -7.35 21.33 -7.74
CA PRO A 146 -8.38 20.38 -7.31
C PRO A 146 -7.93 18.93 -7.45
N PHE A 147 -7.23 18.60 -8.55
CA PHE A 147 -6.74 17.26 -8.79
C PHE A 147 -5.65 16.83 -7.79
N GLU A 148 -4.67 17.70 -7.53
CA GLU A 148 -3.64 17.43 -6.52
C GLU A 148 -4.25 17.27 -5.13
N LYS A 149 -5.21 18.14 -4.78
CA LYS A 149 -5.93 18.07 -3.50
C LYS A 149 -6.61 16.72 -3.33
N ASP A 150 -7.28 16.21 -4.35
CA ASP A 150 -7.92 14.89 -4.32
C ASP A 150 -6.89 13.75 -4.24
N TRP A 151 -5.77 13.87 -4.96
CA TRP A 151 -4.68 12.90 -4.89
C TRP A 151 -4.03 12.82 -3.51
N TYR A 152 -3.61 13.95 -2.92
CA TYR A 152 -3.02 13.98 -1.58
C TYR A 152 -4.02 13.55 -0.51
N THR A 153 -5.31 13.90 -0.65
CA THR A 153 -6.36 13.44 0.26
C THR A 153 -6.54 11.93 0.17
N SER A 154 -6.54 11.37 -1.05
CA SER A 154 -6.57 9.93 -1.27
C SER A 154 -5.35 9.22 -0.70
N LEU A 155 -4.15 9.79 -0.85
CA LEU A 155 -2.90 9.24 -0.31
C LEU A 155 -2.93 9.24 1.22
N PHE A 156 -3.34 10.36 1.82
CA PHE A 156 -3.49 10.49 3.28
C PHE A 156 -4.50 9.47 3.82
N SER A 157 -5.66 9.32 3.16
CA SER A 157 -6.67 8.34 3.56
C SER A 157 -6.14 6.91 3.52
N ASN A 158 -5.45 6.52 2.45
CA ASN A 158 -4.84 5.20 2.31
C ASN A 158 -3.87 4.92 3.47
N ARG A 159 -2.90 5.81 3.72
CA ARG A 159 -1.90 5.64 4.78
C ARG A 159 -2.51 5.68 6.18
N LEU A 160 -3.54 6.51 6.39
CA LEU A 160 -4.26 6.58 7.66
C LEU A 160 -4.95 5.26 7.98
N ARG A 161 -5.54 4.58 6.99
CA ARG A 161 -6.13 3.25 7.17
C ARG A 161 -5.08 2.19 7.53
N GLN A 162 -3.91 2.22 6.90
CA GLN A 162 -2.82 1.29 7.21
C GLN A 162 -2.36 1.44 8.66
N ILE A 163 -2.11 2.68 9.11
CA ILE A 163 -1.74 2.97 10.50
C ILE A 163 -2.88 2.62 11.47
N THR A 164 -4.12 3.00 11.16
CA THR A 164 -5.28 2.73 12.02
C THR A 164 -5.53 1.23 12.17
N THR A 165 -5.28 0.45 11.11
CA THR A 165 -5.35 -1.02 11.18
C THR A 165 -4.37 -1.60 12.20
N LEU A 166 -3.16 -1.04 12.34
CA LEU A 166 -2.24 -1.42 13.41
C LEU A 166 -2.82 -1.07 14.78
N HIS A 167 -3.38 0.12 14.93
CA HIS A 167 -3.96 0.57 16.20
C HIS A 167 -5.13 -0.31 16.63
N ASP A 168 -6.00 -0.69 15.69
CA ASP A 168 -7.17 -1.55 15.93
C ASP A 168 -6.77 -2.91 16.54
N ILE A 169 -5.59 -3.42 16.20
CA ILE A 169 -5.07 -4.69 16.72
C ILE A 169 -4.04 -4.50 17.84
N GLY A 170 -3.88 -3.27 18.38
CA GLY A 170 -3.00 -3.00 19.52
C GLY A 170 -1.52 -2.89 19.17
N ILE A 171 -1.16 -2.48 17.96
CA ILE A 171 0.22 -2.20 17.53
C ILE A 171 0.37 -0.70 17.24
N THR A 172 1.52 -0.12 17.61
CA THR A 172 1.98 1.18 17.08
C THR A 172 3.19 0.96 16.19
N HIS A 173 3.30 1.72 15.09
CA HIS A 173 4.45 1.61 14.19
C HIS A 173 5.75 2.08 14.86
N GLY A 174 5.67 3.08 15.74
CA GLY A 174 6.77 3.60 16.55
C GLY A 174 7.73 4.55 15.80
N ASP A 175 7.76 4.49 14.48
CA ASP A 175 8.57 5.38 13.64
C ASP A 175 7.84 5.63 12.30
N VAL A 176 6.79 6.44 12.28
CA VAL A 176 6.04 6.70 11.04
C VAL A 176 6.83 7.68 10.16
N ARG A 177 7.32 7.20 9.01
CA ARG A 177 8.06 7.98 8.02
C ARG A 177 7.53 7.77 6.61
N ASP A 178 7.90 8.66 5.70
CA ASP A 178 7.45 8.58 4.30
C ASP A 178 8.03 7.38 3.55
N ASP A 179 9.29 7.05 3.82
CA ASP A 179 10.03 5.92 3.25
C ASP A 179 9.55 4.56 3.78
N HIS A 180 8.65 4.51 4.75
CA HIS A 180 8.05 3.25 5.24
C HIS A 180 6.78 2.83 4.49
N PHE A 181 6.27 3.68 3.61
CA PHE A 181 5.11 3.37 2.75
C PHE A 181 5.50 3.04 1.31
N ARG A 182 6.68 3.47 0.88
CA ARG A 182 7.20 3.32 -0.48
C ARG A 182 8.65 2.86 -0.47
N LEU A 183 9.07 2.17 -1.52
CA LEU A 183 10.45 1.73 -1.64
C LEU A 183 11.38 2.93 -1.92
N PRO A 184 12.68 2.83 -1.60
CA PRO A 184 13.66 3.82 -2.04
C PRO A 184 13.58 4.03 -3.57
N GLU A 185 13.71 5.28 -4.00
CA GLU A 185 13.66 5.69 -5.42
C GLU A 185 12.30 5.46 -6.11
N ASP A 186 11.29 5.08 -5.34
CA ASP A 186 9.94 4.84 -5.84
C ASP A 186 9.00 5.97 -5.41
N TYR A 187 8.14 6.42 -6.31
CA TYR A 187 7.22 7.52 -6.02
C TYR A 187 5.98 7.05 -5.25
N TYR A 188 5.44 5.90 -5.64
CA TYR A 188 4.17 5.37 -5.16
C TYR A 188 4.30 4.46 -3.94
N ASP A 189 3.25 4.46 -3.13
CA ASP A 189 3.15 3.52 -2.02
C ASP A 189 3.11 2.06 -2.52
N THR A 190 3.59 1.15 -1.68
CA THR A 190 3.47 -0.31 -1.87
C THR A 190 2.68 -0.90 -0.72
N VAL A 191 3.30 -0.96 0.45
CA VAL A 191 2.76 -1.44 1.73
C VAL A 191 3.45 -0.67 2.86
N LEU A 192 2.89 -0.73 4.07
CA LEU A 192 3.56 -0.23 5.27
C LEU A 192 4.54 -1.28 5.80
N TYR A 193 5.82 -0.95 5.86
CA TYR A 193 6.89 -1.86 6.27
C TYR A 193 7.87 -1.22 7.26
N ASP A 194 8.82 -2.03 7.77
CA ASP A 194 9.82 -1.67 8.78
C ASP A 194 9.27 -1.51 10.20
N PHE A 195 8.82 -2.62 10.76
CA PHE A 195 8.29 -2.70 12.13
C PHE A 195 9.38 -2.79 13.21
N SER A 196 10.64 -2.49 12.90
CA SER A 196 11.76 -2.64 13.84
C SER A 196 11.69 -1.72 15.06
N ALA A 197 10.93 -0.62 14.95
CA ALA A 197 10.66 0.32 16.04
C ALA A 197 9.24 0.18 16.63
N SER A 198 8.47 -0.80 16.14
CA SER A 198 7.06 -0.97 16.52
C SER A 198 6.90 -1.39 17.98
N TYR A 199 5.66 -1.32 18.45
CA TYR A 199 5.31 -1.82 19.77
C TYR A 199 3.96 -2.50 19.73
N THR A 200 3.94 -3.80 20.01
CA THR A 200 2.73 -4.57 20.26
C THR A 200 2.38 -4.46 21.74
N PHE A 201 1.21 -3.89 22.05
CA PHE A 201 0.77 -3.69 23.42
C PHE A 201 0.62 -5.03 24.15
N SER A 202 1.36 -5.18 25.24
CA SER A 202 1.34 -6.34 26.13
C SER A 202 1.02 -5.89 27.56
N PRO A 203 0.27 -6.70 28.35
CA PRO A 203 0.12 -6.48 29.79
C PRO A 203 1.45 -6.47 30.56
N SER A 204 2.49 -7.14 30.03
CA SER A 204 3.75 -7.38 30.73
C SER A 204 4.74 -6.22 30.69
N MET A 205 4.57 -5.23 29.80
CA MET A 205 5.53 -4.13 29.66
C MET A 205 4.88 -2.74 29.54
N PRO A 206 5.43 -1.73 30.22
CA PRO A 206 5.08 -0.35 29.98
C PRO A 206 6.01 0.30 28.94
N CYS A 207 5.51 0.37 27.71
CA CYS A 207 5.77 1.38 26.67
C CYS A 207 7.07 2.20 26.75
N ASN A 208 7.93 1.95 25.75
CA ASN A 208 9.05 2.73 25.23
C ASN A 208 9.55 4.00 25.96
N LYS A 209 10.85 3.95 26.25
CA LYS A 209 11.85 5.01 26.49
C LYS A 209 11.61 6.11 27.52
N ARG A 210 10.40 6.61 27.84
CA ARG A 210 10.25 7.70 28.85
C ARG A 210 8.94 7.79 29.65
N ARG A 211 7.87 7.03 29.36
CA ARG A 211 6.63 6.95 30.20
C ARG A 211 5.60 6.05 29.53
N ARG A 212 4.77 5.37 30.35
CA ARG A 212 3.52 4.69 29.95
C ARG A 212 2.64 5.65 29.16
N ARG A 213 2.62 5.56 27.83
CA ARG A 213 1.63 6.26 27.01
C ARG A 213 0.55 5.27 26.60
N PRO A 214 -0.73 5.55 26.88
CA PRO A 214 -1.82 4.76 26.34
C PRO A 214 -1.74 4.68 24.82
N LEU A 215 -2.19 3.56 24.24
CA LEU A 215 -2.27 3.37 22.79
C LEU A 215 -2.95 4.56 22.11
N LEU A 216 -4.07 5.05 22.67
CA LEU A 216 -4.79 6.21 22.16
C LEU A 216 -3.91 7.45 22.00
N THR A 217 -3.02 7.71 22.96
CA THR A 217 -2.10 8.85 22.92
C THR A 217 -1.05 8.68 21.82
N VAL A 218 -0.45 7.48 21.72
CA VAL A 218 0.56 7.20 20.68
C VAL A 218 -0.07 7.21 19.29
N ALA A 219 -1.25 6.61 19.15
CA ALA A 219 -2.05 6.61 17.94
C ALA A 219 -2.33 8.03 17.44
N LYS A 220 -2.72 8.94 18.32
CA LYS A 220 -2.92 10.36 17.98
C LYS A 220 -1.64 11.01 17.43
N LEU A 221 -0.49 10.73 18.05
CA LEU A 221 0.80 11.27 17.61
C LEU A 221 1.22 10.72 16.25
N GLU A 222 1.02 9.43 15.99
CA GLU A 222 1.31 8.82 14.69
C GLU A 222 0.42 9.40 13.58
N ARG A 223 -0.86 9.65 13.86
CA ARG A 223 -1.77 10.32 12.90
C ARG A 223 -1.34 11.76 12.62
N GLN A 224 -0.93 12.51 13.64
CA GLN A 224 -0.38 13.88 13.47
C GLN A 224 0.93 13.88 12.68
N GLN A 225 1.79 12.89 12.92
CA GLN A 225 3.02 12.71 12.17
C GLN A 225 2.73 12.40 10.70
N LEU A 226 1.78 11.50 10.41
CA LEU A 226 1.32 11.22 9.05
C LEU A 226 0.79 12.48 8.36
N HIS A 227 -0.06 13.26 9.05
CA HIS A 227 -0.56 14.52 8.52
C HIS A 227 0.58 15.46 8.11
N ARG A 228 1.63 15.58 8.94
CA ARG A 228 2.80 16.41 8.64
C ARG A 228 3.58 15.90 7.43
N ILE A 229 3.74 14.59 7.30
CA ILE A 229 4.45 13.96 6.19
C ILE A 229 3.79 14.29 4.85
N ILE A 230 2.48 14.07 4.73
CA ILE A 230 1.78 14.29 3.45
C ILE A 230 1.64 15.78 3.14
N LEU A 231 1.42 16.61 4.15
CA LEU A 231 1.41 18.06 3.95
C LEU A 231 2.77 18.58 3.46
N ASN A 232 3.87 18.03 3.97
CA ASN A 232 5.21 18.39 3.49
C ASN A 232 5.46 17.95 2.04
N ARG A 233 4.88 16.83 1.60
CA ARG A 233 4.92 16.40 0.19
C ARG A 233 4.17 17.41 -0.69
N ALA A 234 2.95 17.77 -0.28
CA ALA A 234 2.13 18.75 -0.99
C ALA A 234 2.80 20.14 -1.05
N LYS A 235 3.44 20.61 0.02
CA LYS A 235 4.21 21.87 0.03
C LYS A 235 5.41 21.88 -0.92
N LYS A 236 5.96 20.71 -1.24
CA LYS A 236 7.04 20.55 -2.23
C LYS A 236 6.50 20.38 -3.65
N PHE A 237 5.18 20.35 -3.83
CA PHE A 237 4.53 20.01 -5.10
C PHE A 237 5.09 18.72 -5.70
N ASP A 238 5.41 17.73 -4.86
CA ASP A 238 6.17 16.55 -5.31
C ASP A 238 5.40 15.73 -6.35
N PHE A 239 4.07 15.72 -6.30
CA PHE A 239 3.22 15.10 -7.30
C PHE A 239 3.33 15.79 -8.65
N ARG A 240 3.25 17.13 -8.68
CA ARG A 240 3.38 17.90 -9.92
C ARG A 240 4.74 17.69 -10.59
N HIS A 241 5.81 17.64 -9.79
CA HIS A 241 7.16 17.34 -10.29
C HIS A 241 7.27 15.92 -10.83
N HIS A 242 6.76 14.93 -10.10
CA HIS A 242 6.71 13.54 -10.58
C HIS A 242 5.98 13.41 -11.91
N LEU A 243 4.81 14.06 -12.05
CA LEU A 243 4.05 14.05 -13.30
C LEU A 243 4.83 14.66 -14.47
N ALA A 244 5.54 15.77 -14.26
CA ALA A 244 6.36 16.40 -15.29
C ALA A 244 7.53 15.50 -15.71
N GLU A 245 8.22 14.90 -14.72
CA GLU A 245 9.32 13.95 -14.97
C GLU A 245 8.85 12.71 -15.73
N ASP A 246 7.77 12.07 -15.30
CA ASP A 246 7.24 10.83 -15.88
C ASP A 246 6.62 11.04 -17.27
N SER A 247 5.92 12.16 -17.48
CA SER A 247 5.33 12.49 -18.79
C SER A 247 6.30 13.18 -19.75
N HIS A 248 7.54 13.44 -19.33
CA HIS A 248 8.52 14.23 -20.07
C HIS A 248 7.96 15.58 -20.55
N SER A 249 7.10 16.20 -19.74
CA SER A 249 6.44 17.47 -20.03
C SER A 249 6.99 18.57 -19.13
N ASP A 250 6.84 19.82 -19.54
CA ASP A 250 7.19 20.95 -18.68
C ASP A 250 6.18 21.11 -17.52
N LEU A 251 6.62 21.74 -16.44
CA LEU A 251 5.80 21.95 -15.25
C LEU A 251 4.56 22.80 -15.52
N ASP A 252 4.62 23.78 -16.43
CA ASP A 252 3.49 24.67 -16.72
C ASP A 252 2.37 23.90 -17.44
N THR A 253 2.73 23.00 -18.37
CA THR A 253 1.79 22.09 -19.04
C THR A 253 1.11 21.16 -18.03
N VAL A 254 1.88 20.55 -17.12
CA VAL A 254 1.32 19.68 -16.08
C VAL A 254 0.44 20.47 -15.10
N GLU A 255 0.87 21.66 -14.69
CA GLU A 255 0.10 22.54 -13.83
C GLU A 255 -1.24 22.87 -14.46
N LYS A 256 -1.24 23.29 -15.72
CA LYS A 256 -2.45 23.57 -16.48
C LYS A 256 -3.39 22.35 -16.49
N LEU A 257 -2.88 21.16 -16.82
CA LEU A 257 -3.67 19.92 -16.80
C LEU A 257 -4.22 19.56 -15.42
N CYS A 258 -3.52 19.92 -14.34
CA CYS A 258 -3.98 19.73 -12.97
C CYS A 258 -5.15 20.67 -12.60
N PHE A 259 -5.32 21.81 -13.30
CA PHE A 259 -6.40 22.78 -13.07
C PHE A 259 -7.57 22.65 -14.07
N GLU A 260 -7.32 22.31 -15.34
CA GLU A 260 -8.31 22.45 -16.43
C GLU A 260 -9.38 21.36 -16.48
N THR A 261 -10.63 21.61 -16.08
CA THR A 261 -11.75 20.70 -16.40
C THR A 261 -12.17 20.85 -17.86
N SER A 262 -11.80 19.92 -18.74
CA SER A 262 -12.20 19.93 -20.15
C SER A 262 -13.41 19.04 -20.36
N GLU A 263 -14.55 19.62 -20.76
CA GLU A 263 -15.77 18.87 -21.12
C GLU A 263 -15.53 17.88 -22.28
N LYS A 264 -14.59 18.18 -23.18
CA LYS A 264 -14.24 17.31 -24.33
C LYS A 264 -13.57 16.01 -23.91
N ASP A 265 -12.78 16.03 -22.84
CA ASP A 265 -12.14 14.81 -22.30
C ASP A 265 -13.17 13.86 -21.67
N GLU A 266 -14.38 14.35 -21.48
CA GLU A 266 -15.48 13.65 -20.83
C GLU A 266 -16.48 13.04 -21.81
N GLU A 267 -16.45 13.44 -23.08
CA GLU A 267 -17.35 12.94 -24.13
C GLU A 267 -16.89 11.58 -24.69
N ILE A 268 -15.59 11.25 -24.60
CA ILE A 268 -15.01 10.01 -25.12
C ILE A 268 -14.28 9.27 -24.01
N LEU A 269 -15.04 8.62 -23.13
CA LEU A 269 -14.49 7.74 -22.11
C LEU A 269 -14.38 6.31 -22.63
N GLU A 270 -13.24 5.67 -22.40
CA GLU A 270 -12.96 4.28 -22.77
C GLU A 270 -13.31 3.32 -21.62
N LEU A 271 -13.31 2.03 -21.92
CA LEU A 271 -13.23 0.99 -20.90
C LEU A 271 -11.76 0.72 -20.58
N ILE A 272 -11.41 0.75 -19.29
CA ILE A 272 -10.04 0.60 -18.80
C ILE A 272 -9.95 -0.67 -17.97
N VAL A 273 -9.02 -1.56 -18.29
CA VAL A 273 -8.88 -2.84 -17.58
C VAL A 273 -7.48 -2.99 -17.03
N PHE A 274 -7.36 -3.44 -15.78
CA PHE A 274 -6.09 -3.68 -15.12
C PHE A 274 -5.97 -5.11 -14.62
N LYS A 275 -4.79 -5.69 -14.82
CA LYS A 275 -4.34 -6.87 -14.08
C LYS A 275 -3.79 -6.45 -12.73
N VAL A 276 -4.35 -7.02 -11.69
CA VAL A 276 -3.98 -6.74 -10.31
C VAL A 276 -3.48 -8.03 -9.68
N ALA A 277 -2.18 -8.08 -9.42
CA ALA A 277 -1.52 -9.27 -8.89
C ALA A 277 -1.91 -9.58 -7.43
N ASN A 278 -2.43 -8.58 -6.71
CA ASN A 278 -2.80 -8.70 -5.30
C ASN A 278 -4.28 -8.46 -5.14
N ARG A 279 -4.92 -9.27 -4.31
CA ARG A 279 -6.29 -9.03 -3.87
C ARG A 279 -6.40 -7.62 -3.26
N PRO A 280 -7.39 -6.77 -3.63
CA PRO A 280 -7.61 -5.47 -3.01
C PRO A 280 -8.11 -5.61 -1.55
N ASP A 281 -8.06 -4.53 -0.77
CA ASP A 281 -8.65 -4.53 0.57
C ASP A 281 -10.17 -4.73 0.51
N GLU A 282 -10.84 -4.04 -0.42
CA GLU A 282 -12.23 -4.26 -0.77
C GLU A 282 -12.40 -4.26 -2.29
N PHE A 283 -13.31 -5.10 -2.81
CA PHE A 283 -13.70 -5.13 -4.22
C PHE A 283 -14.68 -3.99 -4.50
N LYS A 284 -14.20 -2.76 -4.32
CA LYS A 284 -14.93 -1.50 -4.53
C LYS A 284 -14.20 -0.60 -5.50
N MET A 285 -14.75 0.59 -5.77
CA MET A 285 -14.05 1.64 -6.51
C MET A 285 -12.68 1.87 -5.85
N PRO A 286 -11.56 1.82 -6.59
CA PRO A 286 -10.25 2.06 -6.03
C PRO A 286 -10.04 3.54 -5.68
N SER A 287 -9.19 3.80 -4.69
CA SER A 287 -8.77 5.14 -4.35
C SER A 287 -7.81 5.69 -5.40
N LEU A 288 -7.93 6.99 -5.70
CA LEU A 288 -7.12 7.67 -6.72
C LEU A 288 -5.62 7.38 -6.53
N ALA A 289 -5.09 7.55 -5.32
CA ALA A 289 -3.66 7.36 -5.05
C ALA A 289 -3.17 5.91 -5.30
N SER A 290 -4.03 4.91 -5.14
CA SER A 290 -3.65 3.50 -5.39
C SER A 290 -3.84 3.07 -6.83
N LEU A 291 -4.81 3.67 -7.54
CA LEU A 291 -5.09 3.40 -8.95
C LEU A 291 -4.12 4.13 -9.89
N PHE A 292 -3.70 5.33 -9.53
CA PHE A 292 -2.89 6.20 -10.38
C PHE A 292 -1.66 5.54 -11.03
N PRO A 293 -0.81 4.77 -10.31
CA PRO A 293 0.33 4.10 -10.95
C PRO A 293 -0.08 3.08 -12.03
N PHE A 294 -1.28 2.51 -11.93
CA PHE A 294 -1.80 1.62 -12.97
C PHE A 294 -2.21 2.41 -14.21
N LEU A 295 -2.90 3.54 -14.06
CA LEU A 295 -3.23 4.44 -15.17
C LEU A 295 -1.96 4.93 -15.89
N GLU A 296 -0.93 5.32 -15.13
CA GLU A 296 0.36 5.71 -15.70
C GLU A 296 1.00 4.62 -16.55
N SER A 297 0.88 3.36 -16.11
CA SER A 297 1.54 2.22 -16.78
C SER A 297 0.95 1.84 -18.13
N ILE A 298 -0.34 2.13 -18.34
CA ILE A 298 -1.07 1.77 -19.57
C ILE A 298 -1.25 2.95 -20.50
N ARG A 299 -0.65 4.11 -20.18
CA ARG A 299 -0.81 5.33 -20.98
C ARG A 299 -0.41 5.06 -22.44
N PRO A 300 -1.21 5.50 -23.42
CA PRO A 300 -0.80 5.47 -24.82
C PRO A 300 0.49 6.27 -25.03
N LYS A 301 1.41 5.76 -25.84
CA LYS A 301 2.73 6.41 -26.06
C LYS A 301 2.59 7.76 -26.74
N GLU A 302 1.55 7.90 -27.57
CA GLU A 302 1.19 9.10 -28.31
C GLU A 302 0.55 10.17 -27.39
N HIS A 303 0.12 9.78 -26.19
CA HIS A 303 -0.58 10.64 -25.24
C HIS A 303 0.05 10.54 -23.83
N PRO A 304 1.24 11.11 -23.62
CA PRO A 304 2.00 10.96 -22.37
C PRO A 304 1.26 11.46 -21.12
N THR A 305 0.33 12.40 -21.27
CA THR A 305 -0.47 12.98 -20.18
C THR A 305 -1.86 12.35 -20.03
N TRP A 306 -2.19 11.30 -20.80
CA TRP A 306 -3.49 10.63 -20.77
C TRP A 306 -3.94 10.21 -19.37
N HIS A 307 -3.01 9.69 -18.57
CA HIS A 307 -3.27 9.21 -17.23
C HIS A 307 -3.71 10.33 -16.27
N ILE A 308 -3.21 11.56 -16.44
CA ILE A 308 -3.62 12.76 -15.68
C ILE A 308 -5.09 13.06 -16.00
N ILE A 309 -5.42 13.11 -17.29
CA ILE A 309 -6.78 13.39 -17.77
C ILE A 309 -7.75 12.32 -17.26
N ARG A 310 -7.41 11.04 -17.42
CA ARG A 310 -8.29 9.94 -17.00
C ARG A 310 -8.46 9.81 -15.51
N ALA A 311 -7.41 10.07 -14.73
CA ALA A 311 -7.51 10.11 -13.28
C ALA A 311 -8.52 11.15 -12.78
N ARG A 312 -8.62 12.28 -13.49
CA ARG A 312 -9.58 13.35 -13.18
C ARG A 312 -11.00 12.98 -13.58
N CYS A 313 -11.16 12.16 -14.61
CA CYS A 313 -12.46 11.63 -15.02
C CYS A 313 -12.96 10.46 -14.15
N LEU A 314 -12.19 9.93 -13.20
CA LEU A 314 -12.58 8.79 -12.36
C LEU A 314 -13.98 8.87 -11.71
N PRO A 315 -14.49 10.03 -11.26
CA PRO A 315 -15.86 10.13 -10.76
C PRO A 315 -16.94 9.69 -11.76
N ARG A 316 -16.64 9.78 -13.07
CA ARG A 316 -17.53 9.36 -14.18
C ARG A 316 -17.44 7.88 -14.50
N TYR A 317 -16.47 7.18 -13.92
CA TYR A 317 -16.36 5.74 -14.01
C TYR A 317 -17.14 5.06 -12.88
N THR A 318 -17.60 3.85 -13.17
CA THR A 318 -17.86 2.83 -12.17
C THR A 318 -16.94 1.63 -12.42
N TYR A 319 -17.08 0.58 -11.62
CA TYR A 319 -16.14 -0.52 -11.57
C TYR A 319 -16.83 -1.88 -11.63
N ALA A 320 -16.10 -2.85 -12.16
CA ALA A 320 -16.33 -4.26 -11.93
C ALA A 320 -15.02 -4.93 -11.47
N TRP A 321 -15.14 -5.94 -10.64
CA TRP A 321 -14.02 -6.78 -10.25
C TRP A 321 -14.29 -8.22 -10.64
N ALA A 322 -13.33 -8.83 -11.31
CA ALA A 322 -13.36 -10.25 -11.63
C ALA A 322 -12.09 -10.94 -11.11
N ILE A 323 -12.21 -12.25 -10.92
CA ILE A 323 -11.09 -13.14 -10.65
C ILE A 323 -10.91 -14.02 -11.87
N GLN A 324 -9.67 -14.18 -12.29
CA GLN A 324 -9.29 -15.13 -13.32
C GLN A 324 -8.51 -16.29 -12.72
N ASP A 325 -9.03 -17.49 -12.94
CA ASP A 325 -8.35 -18.76 -12.73
C ASP A 325 -7.93 -19.36 -14.10
N MET A 326 -7.23 -20.49 -14.09
CA MET A 326 -6.67 -21.20 -15.24
C MET A 326 -7.69 -21.45 -16.36
N SER A 327 -8.96 -21.67 -16.03
CA SER A 327 -10.02 -21.92 -17.03
C SER A 327 -11.21 -20.95 -16.97
N ASN A 328 -11.44 -20.25 -15.85
CA ASN A 328 -12.68 -19.52 -15.63
C ASN A 328 -12.45 -18.08 -15.18
N THR A 329 -13.36 -17.19 -15.61
CA THR A 329 -13.50 -15.83 -15.09
C THR A 329 -14.73 -15.79 -14.18
N LYS A 330 -14.56 -15.33 -12.93
CA LYS A 330 -15.64 -15.18 -11.96
C LYS A 330 -15.83 -13.71 -11.61
N LEU A 331 -17.04 -13.19 -11.82
CA LEU A 331 -17.41 -11.84 -11.38
C LEU A 331 -17.55 -11.81 -9.86
N ILE A 332 -16.90 -10.82 -9.23
CA ILE A 332 -16.89 -10.62 -7.77
C ILE A 332 -17.77 -9.47 -7.37
N SER A 333 -17.65 -8.34 -8.08
CA SER A 333 -18.50 -7.19 -7.83
C SER A 333 -18.75 -6.40 -9.10
N LEU A 334 -19.89 -5.70 -9.15
CA LEU A 334 -20.27 -4.80 -10.23
C LEU A 334 -21.02 -3.60 -9.63
N ASP A 335 -20.48 -2.40 -9.78
CA ASP A 335 -21.09 -1.14 -9.32
C ASP A 335 -21.71 -1.20 -7.92
N GLY A 336 -20.96 -1.72 -6.94
CA GLY A 336 -21.41 -1.82 -5.54
C GLY A 336 -22.15 -3.10 -5.18
N GLU A 337 -22.60 -3.89 -6.16
CA GLU A 337 -23.16 -5.22 -5.91
C GLU A 337 -22.01 -6.24 -5.73
N SER A 338 -22.07 -7.04 -4.66
CA SER A 338 -21.14 -8.14 -4.42
C SER A 338 -21.81 -9.48 -4.71
N PHE A 339 -21.12 -10.36 -5.46
CA PHE A 339 -21.62 -11.68 -5.84
C PHE A 339 -20.97 -12.83 -5.06
N VAL A 340 -19.97 -12.53 -4.22
CA VAL A 340 -19.20 -13.55 -3.47
C VAL A 340 -18.99 -13.10 -2.03
N ASP A 341 -19.11 -14.04 -1.09
CA ASP A 341 -18.70 -13.85 0.30
C ASP A 341 -17.17 -13.92 0.41
N MET A 342 -16.55 -12.75 0.54
CA MET A 342 -15.10 -12.60 0.39
C MET A 342 -14.31 -12.81 1.69
N GLU A 343 -14.95 -13.01 2.85
CA GLU A 343 -14.24 -13.30 4.11
C GLU A 343 -13.68 -14.73 4.17
N LYS A 344 -14.14 -15.64 3.30
CA LYS A 344 -13.81 -17.07 3.34
C LYS A 344 -12.94 -17.56 2.18
N SER A 345 -12.60 -16.71 1.22
CA SER A 345 -11.85 -17.12 0.02
C SER A 345 -10.38 -16.72 0.13
N ASP A 346 -9.52 -17.70 0.41
CA ASP A 346 -8.07 -17.55 0.26
C ASP A 346 -7.71 -17.57 -1.22
N MET A 347 -7.37 -16.40 -1.74
CA MET A 347 -6.95 -16.22 -3.13
C MET A 347 -5.52 -16.75 -3.27
N HIS A 348 -5.34 -17.92 -3.87
CA HIS A 348 -4.02 -18.53 -4.05
C HIS A 348 -3.73 -18.74 -5.53
N GLY A 349 -2.99 -17.79 -6.13
CA GLY A 349 -2.53 -17.88 -7.52
C GLY A 349 -3.48 -17.29 -8.56
N GLU A 350 -4.65 -16.81 -8.15
CA GLU A 350 -5.61 -16.17 -9.04
C GLU A 350 -5.24 -14.71 -9.32
N THR A 351 -5.50 -14.23 -10.53
CA THR A 351 -5.28 -12.82 -10.89
C THR A 351 -6.57 -12.04 -10.73
N CYS A 352 -6.52 -10.93 -9.99
CA CYS A 352 -7.65 -10.01 -9.91
C CYS A 352 -7.66 -9.11 -11.15
N VAL A 353 -8.83 -8.84 -11.69
CA VAL A 353 -9.03 -7.93 -12.82
C VAL A 353 -9.95 -6.82 -12.38
N LEU A 354 -9.46 -5.58 -12.45
CA LEU A 354 -10.25 -4.37 -12.24
C LEU A 354 -10.68 -3.85 -13.61
N ILE A 355 -11.97 -3.58 -13.77
CA ILE A 355 -12.54 -2.98 -14.98
C ILE A 355 -13.18 -1.68 -14.55
N LEU A 356 -12.74 -0.58 -15.14
CA LEU A 356 -13.39 0.72 -15.03
C LEU A 356 -14.13 0.98 -16.33
N PHE A 357 -15.42 1.26 -16.21
CA PHE A 357 -16.24 1.61 -17.37
C PHE A 357 -17.07 2.86 -17.08
N PRO A 358 -17.40 3.66 -18.10
CA PRO A 358 -18.15 4.90 -17.90
C PRO A 358 -19.53 4.61 -17.32
N ARG A 359 -19.98 5.44 -16.37
CA ARG A 359 -21.33 5.33 -15.77
C ARG A 359 -22.47 5.50 -16.78
N SER A 360 -22.17 6.12 -17.93
CA SER A 360 -23.12 6.29 -19.04
C SER A 360 -23.33 5.02 -19.86
N TRP A 361 -22.50 4.00 -19.71
CA TRP A 361 -22.63 2.73 -20.43
C TRP A 361 -23.65 1.81 -19.77
N ASP A 362 -24.31 0.94 -20.56
CA ASP A 362 -25.27 -0.03 -20.04
C ASP A 362 -24.55 -1.13 -19.25
N LYS A 363 -24.91 -1.26 -17.97
CA LYS A 363 -24.34 -2.26 -17.05
C LYS A 363 -24.58 -3.69 -17.50
N ASN A 364 -25.73 -3.98 -18.12
CA ASN A 364 -26.06 -5.32 -18.58
C ASN A 364 -25.18 -5.70 -19.77
N GLU A 365 -24.99 -4.77 -20.71
CA GLU A 365 -24.08 -4.96 -21.85
C GLU A 365 -22.64 -5.17 -21.36
N VAL A 366 -22.18 -4.38 -20.40
CA VAL A 366 -20.89 -4.57 -19.75
C VAL A 366 -20.78 -5.97 -19.16
N ARG A 367 -21.76 -6.37 -18.34
CA ARG A 367 -21.81 -7.67 -17.66
C ARG A 367 -21.71 -8.85 -18.63
N GLU A 368 -22.45 -8.82 -19.74
CA GLU A 368 -22.45 -9.88 -20.76
C GLU A 368 -21.08 -10.04 -21.42
N ARG A 369 -20.34 -8.94 -21.61
CA ARG A 369 -19.05 -8.93 -22.30
C ARG A 369 -17.84 -9.06 -21.37
N LEU A 370 -18.03 -9.05 -20.04
CA LEU A 370 -16.94 -9.14 -19.06
C LEU A 370 -16.03 -10.34 -19.28
N ALA A 371 -16.59 -11.50 -19.65
CA ALA A 371 -15.81 -12.72 -19.86
C ALA A 371 -14.81 -12.56 -21.02
N VAL A 372 -15.25 -11.90 -22.11
CA VAL A 372 -14.43 -11.63 -23.29
C VAL A 372 -13.34 -10.61 -22.96
N VAL A 373 -13.72 -9.50 -22.31
CA VAL A 373 -12.78 -8.45 -21.87
C VAL A 373 -11.70 -9.01 -20.95
N CYS A 374 -12.09 -9.81 -19.95
CA CYS A 374 -11.13 -10.48 -19.06
C CYS A 374 -10.24 -11.45 -19.85
N GLY A 375 -10.80 -12.19 -20.82
CA GLY A 375 -10.06 -13.12 -21.67
C GLY A 375 -8.91 -12.47 -22.44
N GLN A 376 -9.16 -11.29 -23.04
CA GLN A 376 -8.14 -10.53 -23.77
C GLN A 376 -6.99 -10.10 -22.87
N VAL A 377 -7.32 -9.65 -21.66
CA VAL A 377 -6.32 -9.27 -20.67
C VAL A 377 -5.47 -10.49 -20.30
N LYS A 378 -6.07 -11.64 -19.99
CA LYS A 378 -5.34 -12.86 -19.63
C LYS A 378 -4.27 -13.25 -20.65
N SER A 379 -4.56 -13.13 -21.95
CA SER A 379 -3.63 -13.49 -23.03
C SER A 379 -2.51 -12.48 -23.27
N SER A 380 -2.65 -11.23 -22.81
CA SER A 380 -1.63 -10.19 -22.97
C SER A 380 -0.56 -10.29 -21.88
N ASP A 381 0.70 -9.99 -22.16
CA ASP A 381 1.73 -9.82 -21.11
C ASP A 381 1.62 -8.44 -20.42
N GLU A 382 0.70 -7.59 -20.88
CA GLU A 382 0.52 -6.23 -20.37
C GLU A 382 -0.21 -6.19 -19.02
N THR A 383 0.05 -5.12 -18.27
CA THR A 383 -0.55 -4.86 -16.95
C THR A 383 -1.98 -4.33 -17.03
N GLY A 384 -2.46 -4.00 -18.22
CA GLY A 384 -3.82 -3.55 -18.48
C GLY A 384 -4.01 -3.16 -19.94
N ILE A 385 -5.25 -2.88 -20.33
CA ILE A 385 -5.63 -2.48 -21.68
C ILE A 385 -6.67 -1.35 -21.65
N ILE A 386 -6.76 -0.61 -22.76
CA ILE A 386 -7.74 0.45 -23.00
C ILE A 386 -8.57 -0.01 -24.20
N ILE A 387 -9.90 0.02 -24.07
CA ILE A 387 -10.84 -0.39 -25.11
C ILE A 387 -11.78 0.79 -25.40
N SER A 388 -11.73 1.33 -26.61
CA SER A 388 -12.65 2.40 -27.02
C SER A 388 -14.10 1.93 -27.04
N GLN A 389 -15.06 2.85 -26.95
CA GLN A 389 -16.49 2.51 -27.03
C GLN A 389 -16.82 1.76 -28.33
N SER A 390 -16.21 2.17 -29.44
CA SER A 390 -16.45 1.56 -30.77
C SER A 390 -15.90 0.13 -30.87
N GLU A 391 -14.81 -0.18 -30.17
CA GLU A 391 -14.25 -1.53 -30.09
C GLU A 391 -15.07 -2.37 -29.13
N PHE A 392 -15.43 -1.81 -27.98
CA PHE A 392 -16.28 -2.48 -27.00
C PHE A 392 -17.58 -2.96 -27.61
N GLN A 393 -18.25 -2.12 -28.41
CA GLN A 393 -19.49 -2.45 -29.12
C GLN A 393 -19.34 -3.59 -30.15
N LYS A 394 -18.14 -3.84 -30.67
CA LYS A 394 -17.85 -4.91 -31.65
C LYS A 394 -17.49 -6.26 -31.01
N MET A 395 -17.16 -6.28 -29.72
CA MET A 395 -16.88 -7.51 -28.95
C MET A 395 -18.15 -8.25 -28.62
#